data_AF-A0A4U0S017-F1
#
_entry.id   AF-A0A4U0S017-F1
#
_cell.length_a   1.000
_cell.length_b   1.000
_cell.length_c   1.000
_cell.angle_alpha   90.00
_cell.angle_beta   90.00
_cell.angle_gamma   90.00
#
_symmetry.space_group_name_H-M   'P 1'
#
loop_
_entity.id
_entity.type
_entity.pdbx_description
1 polymer ?
#
loop_
_entity_poly.entity_id
_entity_poly.type
_entity_poly.pdbx_seq_one_letter_code
_entity_poly.pdbx_strand_id
1 'polypeptide(L)'
;MSTPITGTQFQVDLQQLEDAVESVGGQATHLHDVLGQMMTNFNMVASAWTTPTSPSYELTRDWFFGVSSELSALIYEIVARLKYAHDTYVNAEQTNTGNST
;
A
#
# COMPACT_ATOMS: atom_id res chain seq x y z
N MET A 1 -29.13 5.70 -16.36
CA MET A 1 -29.59 4.30 -16.24
C MET A 1 -28.36 3.44 -16.17
N SER A 2 -28.07 2.82 -15.03
CA SER A 2 -26.92 1.92 -14.90
C SER A 2 -27.30 0.57 -15.52
N THR A 3 -26.52 0.11 -16.48
CA THR A 3 -26.69 -1.20 -17.12
C THR A 3 -26.56 -2.29 -16.05
N PRO A 4 -27.43 -3.32 -16.04
CA PRO A 4 -27.29 -4.42 -15.09
C PRO A 4 -25.94 -5.11 -15.31
N ILE A 5 -25.14 -5.23 -14.25
CA ILE A 5 -23.88 -5.96 -14.26
C ILE A 5 -24.21 -7.43 -14.52
N THR A 6 -23.61 -8.02 -15.55
CA THR A 6 -23.73 -9.45 -15.83
C THR A 6 -22.79 -10.23 -14.91
N GLY A 7 -23.08 -11.51 -14.61
CA GLY A 7 -22.19 -12.33 -13.76
C GLY A 7 -20.76 -12.39 -14.30
N THR A 8 -20.59 -12.46 -15.63
CA THR A 8 -19.27 -12.40 -16.27
C THR A 8 -18.56 -11.06 -16.08
N GLN A 9 -19.28 -9.93 -16.15
CA GLN A 9 -18.70 -8.61 -15.90
C GLN A 9 -18.25 -8.49 -14.45
N PHE A 10 -19.05 -8.98 -13.50
CA PHE A 10 -18.71 -8.98 -12.08
C PHE A 10 -17.45 -9.82 -11.79
N GLN A 11 -17.32 -10.99 -12.40
CA GLN A 11 -16.15 -11.86 -12.24
C GLN A 11 -14.88 -11.24 -12.82
N VAL A 12 -14.99 -10.52 -13.96
CA VAL A 12 -13.88 -9.75 -14.53
C VAL A 12 -13.49 -8.59 -13.61
N ASP A 13 -14.46 -7.86 -13.05
CA ASP A 13 -14.22 -6.75 -12.14
C ASP A 13 -13.54 -7.24 -10.83
N LEU A 14 -13.89 -8.43 -10.35
CA LEU A 14 -13.23 -9.09 -9.22
C LEU A 14 -11.76 -9.42 -9.51
N GLN A 15 -11.47 -10.01 -10.67
CA GLN A 15 -10.09 -10.31 -11.06
C GLN A 15 -9.26 -9.03 -11.19
N GLN A 16 -9.82 -7.98 -11.78
CA GLN A 16 -9.13 -6.69 -11.89
C GLN A 16 -8.83 -6.07 -10.51
N LEU A 17 -9.71 -6.29 -9.53
CA LEU A 17 -9.49 -5.83 -8.16
C LEU A 17 -8.40 -6.64 -7.46
N GLU A 18 -8.34 -7.96 -7.67
CA GLU A 18 -7.25 -8.82 -7.19
C GLU A 18 -5.89 -8.41 -7.80
N ASP A 19 -5.84 -8.21 -9.12
CA ASP A 19 -4.64 -7.77 -9.83
C ASP A 19 -4.14 -6.40 -9.30
N ALA A 20 -5.09 -5.50 -8.98
CA ALA A 20 -4.77 -4.21 -8.38
C ALA A 20 -4.23 -4.35 -6.95
N VAL A 21 -4.79 -5.25 -6.14
CA VAL A 21 -4.27 -5.59 -4.80
C VAL A 21 -2.82 -6.07 -4.89
N GLU A 22 -2.52 -6.98 -5.81
CA GLU A 22 -1.17 -7.52 -5.99
C GLU A 22 -0.20 -6.45 -6.46
N SER A 23 -0.57 -5.68 -7.49
CA SER A 23 0.28 -4.64 -8.06
C SER A 23 0.60 -3.53 -7.06
N VAL A 24 -0.43 -2.99 -6.40
CA VAL A 24 -0.24 -1.93 -5.38
C VAL A 24 0.48 -2.50 -4.16
N GLY A 25 0.16 -3.73 -3.75
CA GLY A 25 0.86 -4.43 -2.67
C GLY A 25 2.35 -4.60 -2.94
N GLY A 26 2.72 -5.01 -4.16
CA GLY A 26 4.11 -5.15 -4.57
C GLY A 26 4.87 -3.82 -4.57
N GLN A 27 4.24 -2.75 -5.07
CA GLN A 27 4.82 -1.41 -5.02
C GLN A 27 4.97 -0.90 -3.58
N ALA A 28 4.02 -1.21 -2.69
CA ALA A 28 4.09 -0.87 -1.28
C ALA A 28 5.30 -1.49 -0.60
N THR A 29 5.50 -2.80 -0.81
CA THR A 29 6.66 -3.53 -0.28
C THR A 29 7.97 -2.96 -0.83
N HIS A 30 8.04 -2.71 -2.13
CA HIS A 30 9.23 -2.13 -2.74
C HIS A 30 9.57 -0.75 -2.14
N LEU A 31 8.57 0.12 -1.97
CA LEU A 31 8.75 1.44 -1.38
C LEU A 31 9.21 1.34 0.08
N HIS A 32 8.62 0.41 0.85
CA HIS A 32 9.04 0.14 2.22
C HIS A 32 10.53 -0.26 2.29
N ASP A 33 10.98 -1.17 1.43
CA ASP A 33 12.37 -1.62 1.37
C ASP A 33 13.33 -0.48 1.01
N VAL A 34 12.97 0.35 0.02
CA VAL A 34 13.77 1.52 -0.39
C VAL A 34 13.88 2.53 0.75
N LEU A 35 12.77 2.83 1.44
CA LEU A 35 12.77 3.72 2.59
C LEU A 35 13.65 3.17 3.72
N GLY A 36 13.57 1.87 4.01
CA GLY A 36 14.43 1.20 4.98
C GLY A 36 15.92 1.36 4.65
N GLN A 37 16.30 1.18 3.37
CA GLN A 37 17.68 1.39 2.92
C GLN A 37 18.12 2.85 3.08
N MET A 38 17.25 3.81 2.74
CA MET A 38 17.54 5.23 2.96
C MET A 38 17.75 5.54 4.44
N MET A 39 16.93 4.97 5.35
CA MET A 39 17.12 5.11 6.79
C MET A 39 18.46 4.56 7.26
N THR A 40 18.87 3.38 6.79
CA THR A 40 20.19 2.81 7.08
C THR A 40 21.31 3.74 6.64
N ASN A 41 21.21 4.30 5.41
CA ASN A 41 22.20 5.23 4.88
C ASN A 41 22.28 6.53 5.70
N PHE A 42 21.13 7.10 6.09
CA PHE A 42 21.10 8.26 6.99
C PHE A 42 21.74 7.94 8.35
N ASN A 43 21.52 6.76 8.91
CA ASN A 43 22.17 6.43 10.19
C ASN A 43 23.69 6.26 10.04
N MET A 44 24.17 5.73 8.91
CA MET A 44 25.60 5.63 8.62
C MET A 44 26.27 6.98 8.38
N VAL A 45 25.58 7.91 7.71
CA VAL A 45 26.12 9.26 7.48
C VAL A 45 26.17 10.05 8.79
N ALA A 46 25.16 9.90 9.66
CA ALA A 46 25.11 10.55 10.97
C ALA A 46 26.36 10.25 11.83
N SER A 47 26.80 8.99 11.84
CA SER A 47 27.95 8.56 12.65
C SER A 47 29.29 9.11 12.13
N ALA A 48 29.35 9.48 10.85
CA ALA A 48 30.52 10.12 10.23
C ALA A 48 30.46 11.66 10.27
N TRP A 49 29.28 12.25 10.52
CA TRP A 49 29.03 13.69 10.38
C TRP A 49 29.16 14.45 11.71
N THR A 50 30.34 14.44 12.34
CA THR A 50 30.64 15.23 13.54
C THR A 50 31.06 16.66 13.18
N THR A 51 30.18 17.44 12.55
CA THR A 51 30.46 18.84 12.14
C THR A 51 29.38 19.81 12.63
N PRO A 52 29.62 21.13 12.61
CA PRO A 52 28.67 22.15 13.08
C PRO A 52 27.29 22.12 12.37
N THR A 53 27.16 21.41 11.25
CA THR A 53 25.90 21.23 10.53
C THR A 53 25.12 19.98 10.98
N SER A 54 25.55 19.26 12.02
CA SER A 54 24.80 18.12 12.60
C SER A 54 23.33 18.44 12.91
N PRO A 55 22.97 19.64 13.45
CA PRO A 55 21.57 19.93 13.75
C PRO A 55 20.65 20.02 12.52
N SER A 56 21.14 20.57 11.40
CA SER A 56 20.34 20.63 10.16
C SER A 56 20.19 19.26 9.50
N TYR A 57 21.21 18.42 9.67
CA TYR A 57 21.16 17.03 9.25
C TYR A 57 20.11 16.23 10.03
N GLU A 58 20.11 16.34 11.37
CA GLU A 58 19.11 15.68 12.23
C GLU A 58 17.67 16.13 11.89
N LEU A 59 17.45 17.43 11.68
CA LEU A 59 16.15 17.95 11.25
C LEU A 59 15.69 17.36 9.90
N THR A 60 16.61 17.29 8.92
CA THR A 60 16.30 16.74 7.59
C THR A 60 16.00 15.25 7.67
N ARG A 61 16.77 14.51 8.47
CA ARG A 61 16.58 13.09 8.72
C ARG A 61 15.21 12.84 9.35
N ASP A 62 14.87 13.56 10.40
CA ASP A 62 13.64 13.36 11.15
C ASP A 62 12.40 13.72 10.31
N TRP A 63 12.47 14.82 9.54
CA TRP A 63 11.44 15.16 8.57
C TRP A 63 11.26 14.07 7.50
N PHE A 64 12.37 13.61 6.91
CA PHE A 64 12.34 12.56 5.90
C PHE A 64 11.72 11.26 6.45
N PHE A 65 12.09 10.88 7.67
CA PHE A 65 11.54 9.69 8.34
C PHE A 65 10.04 9.83 8.65
N GLY A 66 9.60 11.01 9.11
CA GLY A 66 8.18 11.27 9.36
C GLY A 66 7.33 11.09 8.10
N VAL A 67 7.68 11.80 7.03
CA VAL A 67 6.92 11.74 5.77
C VAL A 67 6.97 10.34 5.14
N SER A 68 8.11 9.66 5.22
CA SER A 68 8.29 8.30 4.70
C SER A 68 7.41 7.28 5.44
N SER A 69 7.31 7.40 6.75
CA SER A 69 6.44 6.55 7.57
C SER A 69 4.96 6.79 7.26
N GLU A 70 4.55 8.04 7.11
CA GLU A 70 3.18 8.40 6.76
C GLU A 70 2.78 7.87 5.37
N LEU A 71 3.66 8.03 4.38
CA LEU A 71 3.44 7.51 3.03
C LEU A 71 3.31 5.99 3.03
N SER A 72 4.22 5.29 3.73
CA SER A 72 4.16 3.84 3.85
C SER A 72 2.86 3.38 4.49
N ALA A 73 2.41 4.04 5.57
CA ALA A 73 1.17 3.72 6.25
C ALA A 73 -0.06 3.87 5.33
N LEU A 74 -0.12 4.98 4.58
CA LEU A 74 -1.23 5.27 3.67
C LEU A 74 -1.33 4.24 2.53
N ILE A 75 -0.20 3.80 1.97
CA ILE A 75 -0.19 2.78 0.92
C ILE A 75 -0.65 1.42 1.47
N TYR A 76 -0.18 1.02 2.66
CA TYR A 76 -0.65 -0.21 3.29
C TYR A 76 -2.15 -0.18 3.60
N GLU A 77 -2.67 0.98 4.03
CA GLU A 77 -4.10 1.16 4.25
C GLU A 77 -4.90 0.99 2.96
N ILE A 78 -4.44 1.54 1.85
CA ILE A 78 -5.09 1.39 0.53
C ILE A 78 -5.13 -0.09 0.13
N VAL A 79 -4.02 -0.82 0.27
CA VAL A 79 -3.96 -2.26 -0.01
C VAL A 79 -4.95 -3.03 0.87
N ALA A 80 -5.03 -2.70 2.16
CA ALA A 80 -5.98 -3.32 3.07
C ALA A 80 -7.44 -3.06 2.69
N ARG A 81 -7.76 -1.82 2.27
CA ARG A 81 -9.10 -1.45 1.79
C ARG A 81 -9.47 -2.17 0.50
N LEU A 82 -8.54 -2.31 -0.45
CA LEU A 82 -8.75 -3.06 -1.69
C LEU A 82 -8.99 -4.54 -1.41
N LYS A 83 -8.20 -5.16 -0.52
CA LYS A 83 -8.40 -6.55 -0.08
C LYS A 83 -9.77 -6.74 0.57
N TYR A 84 -10.14 -5.85 1.48
CA TYR A 84 -11.43 -5.91 2.15
C TYR A 84 -12.60 -5.80 1.16
N ALA A 85 -12.49 -4.91 0.17
CA ALA A 85 -13.49 -4.78 -0.88
C ALA A 85 -13.60 -6.08 -1.71
N HIS A 86 -12.46 -6.65 -2.12
CA HIS A 86 -12.41 -7.91 -2.85
C HIS A 86 -13.08 -9.05 -2.06
N ASP A 87 -12.69 -9.26 -0.80
CA ASP A 87 -13.24 -10.32 0.04
C ASP A 87 -14.75 -10.13 0.27
N THR A 88 -15.21 -8.88 0.38
CA THR A 88 -16.64 -8.57 0.51
C THR A 88 -17.40 -8.95 -0.75
N TYR A 89 -16.86 -8.63 -1.94
CA TYR A 89 -17.49 -8.95 -3.21
C TYR A 89 -17.50 -10.46 -3.47
N VAL A 90 -16.43 -11.18 -3.16
CA VAL A 90 -16.38 -12.66 -3.27
C VAL A 90 -17.41 -13.30 -2.33
N ASN A 91 -17.51 -12.85 -1.09
CA ASN A 91 -18.51 -13.37 -0.15
C ASN A 91 -19.95 -13.11 -0.62
N ALA A 92 -20.20 -11.93 -1.20
CA ALA A 92 -21.50 -11.60 -1.78
C ALA A 92 -21.85 -12.51 -2.96
N GLU A 93 -20.87 -12.82 -3.82
CA GLU A 93 -21.05 -13.76 -4.93
C GLU A 93 -21.41 -15.17 -4.45
N GLN A 94 -20.65 -15.70 -3.49
CA GLN A 94 -20.88 -17.03 -2.93
C GLN A 94 -22.25 -17.14 -2.26
N THR A 95 -22.67 -16.09 -1.55
CA THR A 95 -23.99 -16.04 -0.92
C THR A 95 -25.11 -15.98 -1.96
N ASN A 96 -24.96 -15.18 -3.01
CA ASN A 96 -25.97 -15.03 -4.05
C ASN A 96 -26.10 -16.28 -4.94
N THR A 97 -24.98 -16.93 -5.26
CA THR A 97 -24.96 -18.21 -5.99
C THR A 97 -25.55 -19.34 -5.16
N GLY A 98 -25.23 -19.42 -3.87
CA GLY A 98 -25.80 -20.41 -2.96
C GLY A 98 -27.29 -20.26 -2.68
N ASN A 99 -27.84 -19.03 -2.73
CA ASN A 99 -29.27 -18.76 -2.58
C ASN A 99 -30.08 -18.97 -3.87
N SER A 100 -29.42 -19.14 -5.03
CA SER A 100 -30.08 -19.25 -6.34
C SER A 100 -30.19 -20.69 -6.87
N THR A 101 -29.73 -21.68 -6.11
CA THR A 101 -29.86 -23.13 -6.36
C THR A 101 -30.78 -23.79 -5.35
#